data_AF-A0A9D8KZK2-F1
#
_entry.id   AF-A0A9D8KZK2-F1
#
_cell.length_a   1.000
_cell.length_b   1.000
_cell.length_c   1.000
_cell.angle_alpha   90.00
_cell.angle_beta   90.00
_cell.angle_gamma   90.00
#
_symmetry.space_group_name_H-M   'P 1'
#
loop_
_entity.id
_entity.type
_entity.pdbx_description
1 polymer ?
#
loop_
_entity_poly.entity_id
_entity_poly.type
_entity_poly.pdbx_seq_one_letter_code
_entity_poly.pdbx_strand_id
1 'polypeptide(L)' 'MRDNAGSLSDAVRRVQRETGGRILGAERVPYDGRDINRVKYMDERGRVRYMDDAPPSPRAPRGPRQAEQPPRGDNP' A
#
# COMPACT_ATOMS: atom_id res chain seq x y z
N MET A 1 8.00 4.62 14.53
CA MET A 1 8.00 5.33 13.25
C MET A 1 6.81 4.82 12.46
N ARG A 2 5.82 5.65 12.13
CA ARG A 2 4.61 5.19 11.43
C ARG A 2 5.01 4.88 9.99
N ASP A 3 5.00 3.61 9.63
CA ASP A 3 5.31 3.15 8.29
C ASP A 3 4.38 3.83 7.29
N ASN A 4 4.99 4.57 6.37
CA ASN A 4 4.38 5.46 5.40
C ASN A 4 3.69 4.67 4.27
N ALA A 5 3.15 3.48 4.56
CA ALA A 5 2.61 2.52 3.60
C ALA A 5 1.38 3.03 2.81
N GLY A 6 0.90 4.25 3.09
CA GLY A 6 -0.13 4.97 2.33
C GLY A 6 0.34 6.29 1.69
N SER A 7 1.64 6.61 1.72
CA SER A 7 2.17 7.81 1.06
C SER A 7 2.18 7.71 -0.44
N LEU A 8 2.09 8.87 -1.10
CA LEU A 8 2.35 9.01 -2.53
C LEU A 8 3.71 8.41 -2.94
N SER A 9 4.74 8.61 -2.12
CA SER A 9 6.08 8.06 -2.35
C SER A 9 6.12 6.53 -2.33
N ASP A 10 5.35 5.89 -1.44
CA ASP A 10 5.24 4.44 -1.37
C ASP A 10 4.45 3.87 -2.55
N ALA A 11 3.37 4.55 -2.96
CA ALA A 11 2.63 4.22 -4.17
C ALA A 11 3.53 4.28 -5.42
N VAL A 12 4.35 5.32 -5.57
CA VAL A 12 5.31 5.44 -6.69
C VAL A 12 6.31 4.28 -6.69
N ARG A 13 6.90 3.95 -5.53
CA ARG A 13 7.85 2.84 -5.40
C ARG A 13 7.20 1.49 -5.73
N ARG A 14 5.95 1.29 -5.30
CA ARG A 14 5.16 0.10 -5.61
C ARG A 14 4.92 -0.02 -7.11
N VAL A 15 4.42 1.03 -7.76
CA VAL A 15 4.14 1.06 -9.21
C VAL A 15 5.41 0.76 -10.00
N GLN A 16 6.53 1.40 -9.65
CA GLN A 16 7.80 1.17 -10.32
C GLN A 16 8.26 -0.29 -10.19
N ARG A 17 8.05 -0.92 -9.03
CA ARG A 17 8.37 -2.34 -8.80
C ARG A 17 7.42 -3.31 -9.51
N GLU A 18 6.11 -3.03 -9.50
CA GLU A 18 5.08 -3.92 -10.04
C GLU A 18 5.01 -3.84 -11.58
N THR A 19 5.26 -2.66 -12.16
CA THR A 19 5.14 -2.45 -13.62
C THR A 19 6.48 -2.47 -14.34
N GLY A 20 7.60 -2.18 -13.66
CA GLY A 20 8.89 -1.94 -14.31
C GLY A 20 8.92 -0.70 -15.21
N GLY A 21 7.82 0.06 -15.27
CA GLY A 21 7.63 1.18 -16.18
C GLY A 21 8.25 2.49 -15.70
N ARG A 22 8.36 3.46 -16.62
CA ARG A 22 8.82 4.82 -16.28
C ARG A 22 7.68 5.61 -15.66
N ILE A 23 7.91 6.20 -14.49
CA ILE A 23 6.95 7.10 -13.85
C ILE A 23 6.94 8.44 -14.57
N LEU A 24 5.74 8.93 -14.89
CA LEU A 24 5.51 10.21 -15.55
C LEU A 24 4.92 11.26 -14.59
N GLY A 25 4.22 10.82 -13.55
CA GLY A 25 3.65 11.69 -12.54
C GLY A 25 2.96 10.90 -11.43
N ALA A 26 2.79 11.54 -10.28
CA ALA A 26 2.06 10.99 -9.15
C ALA A 26 1.29 12.12 -8.47
N GLU A 27 -0.01 11.94 -8.31
CA GLU A 27 -0.89 12.94 -7.74
C GLU A 27 -1.91 12.29 -6.80
N ARG A 28 -2.49 13.08 -5.90
CA ARG A 28 -3.62 12.66 -5.10
C ARG A 28 -4.90 13.14 -5.77
N VAL A 29 -5.81 12.21 -6.04
CA VAL A 29 -7.08 12.51 -6.70
C VAL A 29 -8.24 12.10 -5.80
N PRO A 30 -9.31 12.91 -5.72
CA PRO A 30 -10.52 12.53 -5.02
C PRO A 30 -11.22 11.40 -5.78
N TYR A 31 -11.55 10.32 -5.07
CA TYR A 31 -12.22 9.15 -5.58
C TYR A 31 -13.10 8.54 -4.48
N ASP A 32 -14.40 8.41 -4.72
CA ASP A 32 -15.33 7.78 -3.76
C ASP A 32 -15.31 8.42 -2.36
N GLY A 33 -15.26 9.77 -2.31
CA GLY A 33 -15.23 10.53 -1.06
C GLY A 33 -13.91 10.50 -0.28
N ARG A 34 -12.84 9.92 -0.85
CA ARG A 34 -11.50 9.91 -0.26
C ARG A 34 -10.43 10.29 -1.28
N ASP A 35 -9.30 10.81 -0.82
CA ASP A 35 -8.13 11.00 -1.69
C ASP A 35 -7.37 9.68 -1.87
N ILE A 36 -7.10 9.31 -3.12
CA ILE A 36 -6.29 8.15 -3.48
C ILE A 36 -5.00 8.60 -4.16
N ASN A 37 -3.96 7.77 -4.11
CA ASN A 37 -2.74 8.03 -4.86
C ASN A 37 -2.93 7.50 -6.29
N ARG A 38 -2.87 8.38 -7.28
CA ARG A 38 -2.89 8.03 -8.69
C ARG A 38 -1.52 8.25 -9.29
N VAL A 39 -0.93 7.19 -9.83
CA VAL A 39 0.39 7.24 -10.46
C VAL A 39 0.25 7.00 -11.95
N LYS A 40 0.79 7.93 -12.73
CA LYS A 40 0.89 7.84 -14.17
C LYS A 40 2.24 7.23 -14.53
N TYR A 41 2.22 6.14 -15.30
CA TYR A 41 3.42 5.45 -15.74
C TYR A 41 3.34 5.08 -17.22
N MET A 42 4.50 4.88 -17.82
CA MET A 42 4.66 4.35 -19.17
C MET A 42 5.07 2.89 -19.05
N ASP A 43 4.28 1.99 -19.63
CA ASP A 43 4.63 0.57 -19.72
C ASP A 43 5.77 0.33 -20.74
N GLU A 44 6.32 -0.88 -20.75
CA GLU A 44 7.41 -1.26 -21.65
C GLU A 44 7.04 -1.17 -23.14
N ARG A 45 5.73 -1.13 -23.46
CA ARG A 45 5.21 -0.98 -24.82
C ARG A 45 5.04 0.49 -25.21
N GLY A 46 5.49 1.42 -24.36
CA GLY A 46 5.39 2.87 -24.59
C GLY A 46 4.00 3.43 -24.33
N ARG A 47 3.08 2.67 -23.73
CA ARG A 47 1.72 3.12 -23.47
C ARG A 47 1.64 3.76 -22.10
N VAL A 48 0.95 4.88 -22.04
CA VAL A 48 0.69 5.60 -20.79
C VAL A 48 -0.50 4.97 -20.10
N ARG A 49 -0.32 4.56 -18.84
CA ARG A 49 -1.38 4.00 -18.00
C ARG A 49 -1.39 4.67 -16.63
N TYR A 50 -2.49 4.47 -15.92
CA TYR A 50 -2.69 4.96 -14.56
C TYR A 50 -2.82 3.78 -13.61
N MET A 51 -2.26 3.92 -12.42
CA MET A 51 -2.44 2.98 -11.31
C MET A 51 -3.02 3.73 -10.13
N ASP A 52 -4.15 3.23 -9.65
CA ASP A 52 -4.90 3.80 -8.53
C ASP A 52 -4.57 2.97 -7.29
N ASP A 53 -3.73 3.52 -6.43
CA ASP A 53 -3.42 2.94 -5.12
C ASP A 53 -4.29 3.65 -4.08
N ALA A 54 -5.43 3.03 -3.77
CA ALA A 54 -6.19 3.40 -2.60
C ALA A 54 -5.41 2.88 -1.38
N PRO A 55 -4.88 3.77 -0.51
CA PRO A 55 -4.28 3.28 0.73
C PRO A 55 -5.30 2.38 1.41
N PRO A 56 -4.89 1.20 1.91
CA PRO A 56 -5.83 0.27 2.51
C PRO A 56 -6.63 1.04 3.55
N SER A 57 -7.95 1.11 3.36
CA SER A 57 -8.87 1.66 4.36
C SER A 57 -8.39 1.14 5.71
N PRO A 58 -8.16 2.00 6.72
CA PRO A 58 -7.61 1.56 8.00
C PRO A 58 -8.47 0.41 8.47
N ARG A 59 -7.97 -0.82 8.26
CA ARG A 59 -8.65 -2.01 8.71
C ARG A 59 -8.78 -1.78 10.20
N ALA A 60 -10.01 -1.78 10.70
CA ALA A 60 -10.27 -1.88 12.12
C ALA A 60 -9.25 -2.87 12.68
N PRO A 61 -8.56 -2.53 13.79
CA PRO A 61 -7.43 -3.31 14.27
C PRO A 61 -7.86 -4.76 14.30
N ARG A 62 -7.22 -5.62 13.50
CA ARG A 62 -7.37 -7.05 13.68
C ARG A 62 -6.95 -7.25 15.13
N GLY A 63 -7.91 -7.58 15.99
CA GLY A 63 -7.67 -7.78 17.41
C GLY A 63 -6.44 -8.65 17.60
N PRO A 64 -5.66 -8.44 18.68
CA PRO A 64 -4.44 -9.19 18.92
C PRO A 64 -4.79 -10.66 18.75
N ARG A 65 -4.15 -11.32 17.77
CA ARG A 65 -4.12 -12.78 17.77
C ARG A 65 -3.44 -13.12 19.08
N GLN A 66 -4.25 -13.48 20.07
CA GLN A 66 -3.77 -13.97 21.34
C GLN A 66 -2.75 -15.03 20.98
N ALA A 67 -1.51 -14.75 21.35
CA ALA A 67 -0.47 -15.73 21.38
C ALA A 67 -0.97 -16.78 22.38
N GLU A 68 -1.67 -17.79 21.89
CA GLU A 68 -1.95 -19.00 22.64
C GLU A 68 -0.64 -19.79 22.69
N GLN A 69 0.32 -19.21 23.40
CA GLN A 69 1.40 -19.97 24.00
C GLN A 69 0.71 -20.74 25.13
N PRO A 70 0.66 -22.08 25.09
CA PRO A 70 0.15 -22.83 26.22
C PRO A 70 0.98 -22.47 27.45
N PRO A 71 0.37 -22.27 28.63
CA PRO A 71 1.14 -22.06 29.84
C PRO A 71 2.06 -23.26 29.99
N ARG A 72 3.37 -23.01 30.13
CA ARG A 72 4.31 -24.00 30.65
C ARG A 72 3.87 -24.32 32.08
N GLY A 73 2.94 -25.25 32.17
CA GLY A 73 2.59 -25.94 33.39
C GLY A 73 3.71 -26.91 33.72
N ASP A 74 4.07 -26.90 35.01
CA ASP A 74 4.72 -27.97 35.72
C ASP A 74 6.25 -28.05 35.62
N ASN A 75 6.87 -27.26 36.50
CA ASN A 75 8.06 -27.66 37.24
C ASN A 75 7.68 -27.98 38.69
N PRO A 76 7.50 -29.27 39.04
CA PRO A 76 7.78 -29.81 40.37
C PRO A 76 9.09 -30.61 40.41
#